data_AF-A0A828RSC8-F1
#
_entry.id   AF-A0A828RSC8-F1
#
_cell.length_a   1.000
_cell.length_b   1.000
_cell.length_c   1.000
_cell.angle_alpha   90.00
_cell.angle_beta   90.00
_cell.angle_gamma   90.00
#
_symmetry.space_group_name_H-M   'P 1'
#
loop_
_entity.id
_entity.type
_entity.pdbx_description
1 polymer ?
#
loop_
_entity_poly.entity_id
_entity_poly.type
_entity_poly.pdbx_seq_one_letter_code
_entity_poly.pdbx_strand_id
1 'polypeptide(L)'
;MYIDLFIIQNLIYDYLILTGVAILTDEEFQYSRLLVGLSVGLLLSTFLFTIDITFLIGLVPFVMIWIVFKKQPVKKYGTKVLYFYCLSMILSGSIYSIAHFIKFEMTIIPYIISLFIISVFITICYILKVRWIGEQQTIQQFTYSVKIFCGEKEIKGTGFVDTGNHLLDEKTRQAIMIMPKIKLSGNSILEFLNERNISYWYTHYSVINEEDQLLLVFRPTLLLIDNQVVHNVLIGVIDNTFIDYDFLLQPKMVQNI
;
A
#
# COMPACT_ATOMS: atom_id res chain seq x y z
N MET A 1 18.08 14.62 40.66
CA MET A 1 17.62 14.18 39.33
C MET A 1 17.69 15.38 38.42
N TYR A 2 18.40 15.30 37.29
CA TYR A 2 18.42 16.39 36.31
C TYR A 2 17.11 16.35 35.53
N ILE A 3 16.20 17.29 35.81
CA ILE A 3 14.85 17.36 35.23
C ILE A 3 14.92 17.40 33.71
N ASP A 4 15.92 18.09 33.19
CA ASP A 4 16.26 18.26 31.79
C ASP A 4 16.54 16.92 31.09
N LEU A 5 17.31 16.03 31.73
CA LEU A 5 17.57 14.68 31.19
C LEU A 5 16.32 13.79 31.23
N PHE A 6 15.48 13.93 32.26
CA PHE A 6 14.22 13.21 32.36
C PHE A 6 13.23 13.63 31.25
N ILE A 7 13.13 14.92 30.97
CA ILE A 7 12.30 15.46 29.89
C ILE A 7 12.77 14.93 28.52
N ILE A 8 14.08 15.01 28.24
CA ILE A 8 14.66 14.53 26.98
C ILE A 8 14.38 13.03 26.80
N GLN A 9 14.59 12.24 27.86
CA GLN A 9 14.34 10.81 27.84
C GLN A 9 12.87 10.52 27.50
N ASN A 10 11.91 11.13 28.20
CA ASN A 10 10.48 10.90 27.95
C ASN A 10 10.07 11.28 26.52
N LEU A 11 10.57 12.40 26.00
CA LEU A 11 10.29 12.80 24.62
C LEU A 11 10.80 11.77 23.60
N ILE A 12 12.00 11.21 23.81
CA ILE A 12 12.55 10.16 22.92
C ILE A 12 11.71 8.87 23.03
N TYR A 13 11.32 8.46 24.25
CA TYR A 13 10.47 7.29 24.45
C TYR A 13 9.12 7.42 23.74
N ASP A 14 8.42 8.52 23.98
CA ASP A 14 7.12 8.77 23.37
C ASP A 14 7.22 8.86 21.85
N TYR A 15 8.30 9.47 21.34
CA TYR A 15 8.59 9.52 19.91
C TYR A 15 8.76 8.11 19.32
N LEU A 16 9.57 7.28 19.97
CA LEU A 16 9.84 5.90 19.55
C LEU A 16 8.56 5.08 19.51
N ILE A 17 7.74 5.16 20.55
CA ILE A 17 6.50 4.42 20.66
C ILE A 17 5.51 4.88 19.59
N LEU A 18 5.26 6.19 19.46
CA LEU A 18 4.30 6.71 18.49
C LEU A 18 4.71 6.40 17.04
N THR A 19 5.99 6.51 16.72
CA THR A 19 6.52 6.16 15.39
C THR A 19 6.41 4.65 15.17
N GLY A 20 6.71 3.83 16.18
CA GLY A 20 6.51 2.38 16.14
C GLY A 20 5.05 1.99 15.91
N VAL A 21 4.09 2.66 16.57
CA VAL A 21 2.65 2.45 16.35
C VAL A 21 2.28 2.76 14.91
N ALA A 22 2.79 3.85 14.34
CA ALA A 22 2.54 4.22 12.94
C ALA A 22 3.07 3.17 11.97
N ILE A 23 4.28 2.67 12.21
CA ILE A 23 4.87 1.56 11.45
C ILE A 23 3.99 0.31 11.59
N LEU A 24 3.63 -0.13 12.79
CA LEU A 24 2.86 -1.37 12.97
C LEU A 24 1.43 -1.30 12.42
N THR A 25 0.88 -0.10 12.25
CA THR A 25 -0.50 0.08 11.76
C THR A 25 -0.61 0.54 10.31
N ASP A 26 0.51 0.61 9.58
CA ASP A 26 0.58 1.09 8.19
C ASP A 26 -0.06 2.49 8.01
N GLU A 27 0.17 3.39 8.97
CA GLU A 27 -0.48 4.69 9.00
C GLU A 27 0.54 5.82 8.93
N GLU A 28 0.18 6.86 8.18
CA GLU A 28 0.94 8.08 8.09
C GLU A 28 0.42 9.13 9.08
N PHE A 29 1.34 9.83 9.73
CA PHE A 29 1.03 11.02 10.52
C PHE A 29 1.75 12.25 9.99
N GLN A 30 1.19 13.42 10.31
CA GLN A 30 1.85 14.69 10.03
C GLN A 30 2.84 14.99 11.15
N TYR A 31 4.06 15.41 10.81
CA TYR A 31 5.10 15.75 11.80
C TYR A 31 4.64 16.84 12.79
N SER A 32 3.82 17.81 12.35
CA SER A 32 3.25 18.82 13.24
C SER A 32 2.35 18.21 14.32
N ARG A 33 1.53 17.23 13.96
CA ARG A 33 0.64 16.52 14.91
C ARG A 33 1.43 15.63 15.85
N LEU A 34 2.52 15.02 15.38
CA LEU A 34 3.45 14.29 16.23
C LEU A 34 4.05 15.22 17.30
N LEU A 35 4.58 16.37 16.90
CA LEU A 35 5.16 17.35 17.83
C LEU A 35 4.15 17.85 18.87
N VAL A 36 2.90 18.13 18.45
CA VAL A 36 1.83 18.51 19.39
C VAL A 36 1.51 17.35 20.34
N GLY A 37 1.42 16.12 19.83
CA GLY A 37 1.17 14.92 20.63
C GLY A 37 2.25 14.71 21.70
N LEU A 38 3.53 14.82 21.33
CA LEU A 38 4.66 14.72 22.26
C LEU A 38 4.63 15.83 23.31
N SER A 39 4.38 17.07 22.88
CA SER A 39 4.32 18.22 23.79
C SER A 39 3.18 18.08 24.80
N VAL A 40 2.00 17.66 24.34
CA VAL A 40 0.85 17.43 25.21
C VAL A 40 1.09 16.24 26.13
N GLY A 41 1.69 15.16 25.64
CA GLY A 41 2.07 14.00 26.45
C GLY A 41 3.01 14.36 27.59
N LEU A 42 4.07 15.13 27.28
CA LEU A 42 5.03 15.63 28.26
C LEU A 42 4.37 16.55 29.29
N LEU A 43 3.59 17.54 28.84
CA LEU A 43 2.92 18.49 29.73
C LEU A 43 1.91 17.77 30.65
N LEU A 44 1.10 16.88 30.10
CA LEU A 44 0.07 16.17 30.84
C LEU A 44 0.69 15.20 31.85
N SER A 45 1.70 14.42 31.45
CA SER A 45 2.41 13.51 32.36
C SER A 45 3.12 14.26 33.49
N THR A 46 3.81 15.37 33.18
CA THR A 46 4.48 16.22 34.17
C THR A 46 3.46 16.85 35.12
N PHE A 47 2.35 17.38 34.60
CA PHE A 47 1.29 17.97 35.41
C PHE A 47 0.63 16.93 36.35
N LEU A 48 0.32 15.73 35.86
CA LEU A 48 -0.25 14.66 36.69
C LEU A 48 0.72 14.21 37.79
N PHE A 49 2.02 14.22 37.51
CA PHE A 49 3.05 13.94 38.49
C PHE A 49 3.15 15.03 39.56
N THR A 50 3.07 16.32 39.20
CA THR A 50 3.18 17.42 40.17
C THR A 50 2.01 17.51 41.14
N ILE A 51 0.81 17.09 40.72
CA ILE A 51 -0.39 17.09 41.58
C ILE A 51 -0.64 15.76 42.31
N ASP A 52 0.28 14.80 42.19
CA ASP A 52 0.23 13.46 42.80
C ASP A 52 -1.00 12.60 42.41
N ILE A 53 -1.47 12.75 41.17
CA ILE A 53 -2.56 11.93 40.59
C ILE A 53 -1.97 11.00 39.52
N THR A 54 -0.93 10.27 39.92
CA THR A 54 -0.10 9.45 39.01
C THR A 54 -0.85 8.26 38.41
N PHE A 55 -1.93 7.79 39.04
CA PHE A 55 -2.75 6.70 38.51
C PHE A 55 -3.42 7.04 37.16
N LEU A 56 -3.58 8.33 36.84
CA LEU A 56 -4.14 8.81 35.56
C LEU A 56 -3.10 8.89 34.44
N ILE A 57 -1.81 8.67 34.70
CA ILE A 57 -0.77 8.70 33.66
C ILE A 57 -1.05 7.65 32.57
N GLY A 58 -1.68 6.53 32.93
CA GLY A 58 -2.19 5.54 31.97
C GLY A 58 -3.32 6.04 31.05
N LEU A 59 -3.80 7.27 31.18
CA LEU A 59 -4.75 7.86 30.23
C LEU A 59 -4.06 8.78 29.20
N VAL A 60 -2.81 9.18 29.45
CA VAL A 60 -2.04 10.06 28.55
C VAL A 60 -1.90 9.49 27.13
N PRO A 61 -1.61 8.17 26.94
CA PRO A 61 -1.49 7.61 25.59
C PRO A 61 -2.76 7.74 24.73
N PHE A 62 -3.94 7.73 25.35
CA PHE A 62 -5.20 7.94 24.63
C PHE A 62 -5.22 9.34 24.00
N VAL A 63 -4.91 10.37 24.78
CA VAL A 63 -4.86 11.76 24.28
C VAL A 63 -3.82 11.92 23.19
N MET A 64 -2.61 11.36 23.38
CA MET A 64 -1.54 11.42 22.39
C MET A 64 -1.94 10.76 21.07
N ILE A 65 -2.48 9.54 21.10
CA ILE A 65 -2.90 8.82 19.89
C ILE A 65 -4.01 9.57 19.16
N TRP A 66 -4.94 10.16 19.90
CA TRP A 66 -6.01 10.99 19.32
C TRP A 66 -5.46 12.23 18.61
N ILE A 67 -4.44 12.88 19.18
CA ILE A 67 -3.80 14.05 18.57
C ILE A 67 -2.96 13.67 17.36
N VAL A 68 -2.18 12.59 17.43
CA VAL A 68 -1.20 12.20 16.40
C VAL A 68 -1.86 11.58 15.19
N PHE A 69 -2.77 10.63 15.39
CA PHE A 69 -3.41 9.87 14.31
C PHE A 69 -4.76 10.50 13.94
N LYS A 70 -5.07 10.63 12.64
CA LYS A 70 -6.29 11.33 12.17
C LYS A 70 -7.55 10.67 12.77
N LYS A 71 -8.68 11.39 12.74
CA LYS A 71 -9.99 10.83 13.14
C LYS A 71 -10.19 9.49 12.42
N GLN A 72 -10.50 8.47 13.21
CA GLN A 72 -10.50 7.07 12.79
C GLN A 72 -11.61 6.32 13.52
N PRO A 73 -12.10 5.20 12.96
CA PRO A 73 -13.09 4.37 13.64
C PRO A 73 -12.55 3.83 14.97
N VAL A 74 -13.44 3.66 15.95
CA VAL A 74 -13.12 3.24 17.33
C VAL A 74 -12.26 1.97 17.36
N LYS A 75 -12.53 1.01 16.46
CA LYS A 75 -11.75 -0.23 16.34
C LYS A 75 -10.26 0.06 16.06
N LYS A 76 -9.95 0.91 15.07
CA LYS A 76 -8.58 1.27 14.71
C LYS A 76 -7.88 2.07 15.82
N TYR A 77 -8.62 2.96 16.48
CA TYR A 77 -8.10 3.71 17.61
C TYR A 77 -7.69 2.78 18.77
N GLY A 78 -8.56 1.84 19.15
CA GLY A 78 -8.26 0.86 20.19
C GLY A 78 -7.06 -0.02 19.86
N THR A 79 -6.90 -0.43 18.60
CA THR A 79 -5.71 -1.16 18.13
C THR A 79 -4.43 -0.36 18.32
N LYS A 80 -4.43 0.96 18.03
CA LYS A 80 -3.26 1.83 18.24
C LYS A 80 -2.92 1.99 19.72
N VAL A 81 -3.92 2.12 20.58
CA VAL A 81 -3.72 2.18 22.04
C VAL A 81 -3.08 0.88 22.54
N LEU A 82 -3.56 -0.27 22.06
CA LEU A 82 -2.97 -1.56 22.41
C LEU A 82 -1.51 -1.64 21.97
N TYR A 83 -1.19 -1.27 20.73
CA TYR A 83 0.20 -1.27 20.25
C TYR A 83 1.09 -0.32 21.02
N PHE A 84 0.59 0.86 21.42
CA PHE A 84 1.35 1.79 22.26
C PHE A 84 1.78 1.12 23.57
N TYR A 85 0.85 0.43 24.25
CA TYR A 85 1.18 -0.28 25.49
C TYR A 85 2.13 -1.45 25.29
N CYS A 86 1.92 -2.25 24.24
CA CYS A 86 2.84 -3.35 23.92
C CYS A 86 4.25 -2.83 23.65
N LEU A 87 4.40 -1.76 22.86
CA LEU A 87 5.70 -1.15 22.57
C LEU A 87 6.33 -0.52 23.82
N SER A 88 5.52 0.11 24.67
CA SER A 88 5.99 0.64 25.97
C SER A 88 6.57 -0.47 26.84
N MET A 89 5.84 -1.59 26.98
CA MET A 89 6.30 -2.76 27.73
C MET A 89 7.55 -3.39 27.13
N ILE A 90 7.63 -3.50 25.80
CA ILE A 90 8.81 -4.03 25.10
C ILE A 90 10.02 -3.13 25.33
N LEU A 91 9.88 -1.80 25.17
CA LEU A 91 10.98 -0.86 25.35
C LEU A 91 11.49 -0.88 26.80
N SER A 92 10.60 -0.66 27.77
CA SER A 92 10.97 -0.66 29.18
C SER A 92 11.50 -2.02 29.64
N GLY A 93 10.87 -3.12 29.22
CA GLY A 93 11.29 -4.48 29.52
C GLY A 93 12.67 -4.81 28.94
N SER A 94 12.90 -4.44 27.68
CA SER A 94 14.20 -4.64 27.02
C SER A 94 15.31 -3.89 27.73
N ILE A 95 15.04 -2.64 28.12
CA ILE A 95 16.00 -1.79 28.83
C ILE A 95 16.31 -2.35 30.22
N TYR A 96 15.28 -2.79 30.96
CA TYR A 96 15.44 -3.45 32.25
C TYR A 96 16.27 -4.74 32.12
N SER A 97 15.96 -5.60 31.15
CA SER A 97 16.69 -6.85 30.92
C SER A 97 18.15 -6.61 30.54
N ILE A 98 18.43 -5.65 29.65
CA ILE A 98 19.79 -5.26 29.26
C ILE A 98 20.58 -4.78 30.48
N ALA A 99 19.99 -3.89 31.29
CA ALA A 99 20.63 -3.39 32.50
C ALA A 99 20.94 -4.51 33.50
N HIS A 100 20.01 -5.46 33.66
CA HIS A 100 20.16 -6.58 34.59
C HIS A 100 21.24 -7.59 34.16
N PHE A 101 21.23 -8.03 32.90
CA PHE A 101 22.12 -9.12 32.44
C PHE A 101 23.53 -8.66 32.08
N ILE A 102 23.67 -7.47 31.51
CA ILE A 102 24.98 -7.00 31.04
C ILE A 102 25.80 -6.42 32.21
N LYS A 103 25.19 -6.24 33.40
CA LYS A 103 25.78 -5.52 34.56
C LYS A 103 26.39 -4.18 34.12
N PHE A 104 25.82 -3.60 33.09
CA PHE A 104 26.32 -2.37 32.50
C PHE A 104 25.78 -1.24 33.37
N GLU A 105 26.65 -0.56 34.12
CA GLU A 105 26.30 0.70 34.73
C GLU A 105 26.20 1.76 33.63
N MET A 106 25.10 1.73 32.88
CA MET A 106 24.76 2.78 31.93
C MET A 106 24.49 4.03 32.74
N THR A 107 25.48 4.92 32.82
CA THR A 107 25.21 6.29 33.24
C THR A 107 24.16 6.90 32.30
N ILE A 108 23.39 7.86 32.79
CA ILE A 108 22.21 8.37 32.09
C ILE A 108 22.53 8.97 30.71
N ILE A 109 23.76 9.45 30.49
CA ILE A 109 24.20 10.07 29.24
C ILE A 109 24.38 9.02 28.11
N PRO A 110 25.23 7.97 28.25
CA PRO A 110 25.30 6.86 27.29
C PRO A 110 23.95 6.24 26.95
N TYR A 111 23.05 6.19 27.93
CA TYR A 111 21.70 5.69 27.76
C TYR A 111 20.83 6.58 26.88
N ILE A 112 20.85 7.90 27.07
CA ILE A 112 20.15 8.83 26.19
C ILE A 112 20.74 8.78 24.77
N ILE A 113 22.06 8.63 24.64
CA ILE A 113 22.73 8.49 23.34
C ILE A 113 22.26 7.23 22.61
N SER A 114 22.16 6.07 23.30
CA SER A 114 21.68 4.83 22.66
C SER A 114 20.22 4.95 22.22
N LEU A 115 19.35 5.53 23.05
CA LEU A 115 17.96 5.81 22.67
C LEU A 115 17.88 6.75 21.46
N PHE A 116 18.73 7.77 21.40
CA PHE A 116 18.80 8.68 20.26
C PHE A 116 19.21 7.95 18.97
N ILE A 117 20.21 7.07 19.02
CA ILE A 117 20.63 6.26 17.87
C ILE A 117 19.47 5.36 17.39
N ILE A 118 18.78 4.69 18.33
CA ILE A 118 17.60 3.87 18.02
C ILE A 118 16.49 4.72 17.38
N SER A 119 16.29 5.94 17.87
CA SER A 119 15.34 6.91 17.31
C SER A 119 15.66 7.27 15.87
N VAL A 120 16.92 7.59 15.56
CA VAL A 120 17.37 7.86 14.20
C VAL A 120 17.12 6.64 13.30
N PHE A 121 17.48 5.44 13.76
CA PHE A 121 17.26 4.22 13.00
C PHE A 121 15.78 3.97 12.68
N ILE A 122 14.89 4.08 13.69
CA ILE A 122 13.44 3.92 13.50
C ILE A 122 12.87 5.01 12.58
N THR A 123 13.41 6.23 12.64
CA THR A 123 13.02 7.32 11.71
C THR A 123 13.33 6.93 10.26
N ILE A 124 14.53 6.40 10.00
CA ILE A 124 14.93 5.94 8.67
C ILE A 124 14.01 4.82 8.19
N CYS A 125 13.73 3.83 9.04
CA CYS A 125 12.79 2.75 8.72
C CYS A 125 11.39 3.30 8.37
N TYR A 126 10.89 4.27 9.13
CA TYR A 126 9.61 4.92 8.84
C TYR A 126 9.61 5.62 7.48
N ILE A 127 10.63 6.43 7.17
CA ILE A 127 10.73 7.14 5.88
C ILE A 127 10.77 6.16 4.71
N LEU A 128 11.58 5.10 4.80
CA LEU A 128 11.67 4.08 3.76
C LEU A 128 10.33 3.37 3.55
N LYS A 129 9.64 3.04 4.65
CA LYS A 129 8.31 2.42 4.60
C LYS A 129 7.28 3.31 3.92
N VAL A 130 7.19 4.59 4.30
CA VAL A 130 6.23 5.54 3.70
C VAL A 130 6.48 5.67 2.20
N ARG A 131 7.74 5.77 1.76
CA ARG A 131 8.08 5.79 0.33
C ARG A 131 7.62 4.52 -0.39
N TRP A 132 7.91 3.35 0.17
CA TRP A 132 7.52 2.08 -0.42
C TRP A 132 6.00 1.92 -0.55
N ILE A 133 5.23 2.33 0.48
CA ILE A 133 3.76 2.34 0.41
C ILE A 133 3.27 3.28 -0.70
N GLY A 134 3.85 4.48 -0.84
CA GLY A 134 3.49 5.42 -1.90
C GLY A 134 3.75 4.89 -3.31
N GLU A 135 4.87 4.18 -3.51
CA GLU A 135 5.20 3.52 -4.79
C GLU A 135 4.19 2.42 -5.12
N GLN A 136 3.85 1.57 -4.15
CA GLN A 136 2.85 0.50 -4.33
C GLN A 136 1.46 1.06 -4.68
N GLN A 137 1.04 2.14 -4.01
CA GLN A 137 -0.24 2.80 -4.31
C GLN A 137 -0.27 3.38 -5.72
N THR A 138 0.85 3.90 -6.22
CA THR A 138 0.94 4.45 -7.59
C THR A 138 0.78 3.34 -8.64
N ILE A 139 1.36 2.16 -8.42
CA ILE A 139 1.23 1.01 -9.34
C ILE A 139 -0.21 0.46 -9.34
N GLN A 140 -0.86 0.42 -8.18
CA GLN A 140 -2.26 -0.04 -8.07
C GLN A 140 -3.24 0.84 -8.85
N GLN A 141 -2.97 2.14 -9.03
CA GLN A 141 -3.84 3.05 -9.80
C GLN A 141 -3.98 2.66 -11.27
N PHE A 142 -3.04 1.90 -11.81
CA PHE A 142 -3.05 1.45 -13.21
C PHE A 142 -3.48 0.00 -13.35
N THR A 143 -3.83 -0.70 -12.27
CA THR A 143 -4.19 -2.13 -12.31
C THR A 143 -5.66 -2.32 -11.99
N TYR A 144 -6.37 -3.05 -12.85
CA TYR A 144 -7.82 -3.27 -12.75
C TYR A 144 -8.15 -4.77 -12.76
N SER A 145 -9.23 -5.16 -12.10
CA SER A 145 -9.75 -6.53 -12.19
C SER A 145 -10.50 -6.71 -13.50
N VAL A 146 -10.05 -7.65 -14.33
CA VAL A 146 -10.66 -7.91 -15.64
C VAL A 146 -11.34 -9.28 -15.66
N LYS A 147 -12.57 -9.32 -16.17
CA LYS A 147 -13.30 -10.56 -16.48
C LYS A 147 -13.79 -10.51 -17.93
N ILE A 148 -13.33 -11.46 -18.73
CA ILE A 148 -13.70 -11.63 -20.12
C ILE A 148 -14.62 -12.85 -20.21
N PHE A 149 -15.76 -12.67 -20.88
CA PHE A 149 -16.68 -13.77 -21.19
C PHE A 149 -16.69 -14.04 -22.69
N CYS A 150 -16.43 -15.29 -23.05
CA CYS A 150 -16.56 -15.82 -24.41
C CYS A 150 -17.55 -16.98 -24.36
N GLY A 151 -18.84 -16.69 -24.61
CA GLY A 151 -19.93 -17.62 -24.31
C GLY A 151 -19.96 -17.98 -22.83
N GLU A 152 -19.91 -19.26 -22.50
CA GLU A 152 -19.88 -19.76 -21.11
C GLU A 152 -18.50 -19.69 -20.45
N LYS A 153 -17.43 -19.44 -21.24
CA LYS A 153 -16.06 -19.42 -20.70
C LYS A 153 -15.76 -18.06 -20.09
N GLU A 154 -15.43 -18.08 -18.81
CA GLU A 154 -14.91 -16.91 -18.08
C GLU A 154 -13.37 -16.98 -18.01
N ILE A 155 -12.72 -15.86 -18.32
CA ILE A 155 -11.28 -15.64 -18.17
C ILE A 155 -11.09 -14.45 -17.23
N LYS A 156 -10.35 -14.67 -16.14
CA LYS A 156 -10.07 -13.66 -15.11
C LYS A 156 -8.60 -13.34 -15.06
N GLY A 157 -8.29 -12.11 -14.67
CA GLY A 157 -6.93 -11.68 -14.42
C GLY A 157 -6.83 -10.21 -14.08
N THR A 158 -5.59 -9.76 -13.90
CA THR A 158 -5.27 -8.35 -13.67
C THR A 158 -4.94 -7.66 -14.99
N GLY A 159 -5.61 -6.54 -15.28
CA GLY A 159 -5.33 -5.70 -16.44
C GLY A 159 -4.51 -4.48 -16.04
N PHE A 160 -3.39 -4.23 -16.70
CA PHE A 160 -2.59 -3.02 -16.51
C PHE A 160 -2.92 -2.00 -17.61
N VAL A 161 -3.28 -0.78 -17.22
CA VAL A 161 -3.51 0.33 -18.15
C VAL A 161 -2.17 0.92 -18.56
N ASP A 162 -1.77 0.63 -19.79
CA ASP A 162 -0.62 1.29 -20.40
C ASP A 162 -1.07 2.57 -21.12
N THR A 163 -0.66 3.72 -20.59
CA THR A 163 -0.98 5.03 -21.17
C THR A 163 -0.45 5.19 -22.60
N GLY A 164 0.59 4.45 -22.99
CA GLY A 164 1.13 4.43 -24.35
C GLY A 164 0.38 3.50 -25.31
N ASN A 165 -0.47 2.61 -24.80
CA ASN A 165 -1.26 1.73 -25.65
C ASN A 165 -2.39 2.50 -26.32
N HIS A 166 -2.24 2.79 -27.61
CA HIS A 166 -3.24 3.47 -28.43
C HIS A 166 -3.81 2.58 -29.53
N LEU A 167 -3.68 1.25 -29.42
CA LEU A 167 -4.19 0.33 -30.44
C LEU A 167 -5.70 0.51 -30.65
N LEU A 168 -6.06 0.80 -31.89
CA LEU A 168 -7.44 0.85 -32.36
C LEU A 168 -7.55 -0.08 -33.56
N ASP A 169 -8.65 -0.82 -33.63
CA ASP A 169 -8.95 -1.63 -34.81
C ASP A 169 -9.23 -0.73 -36.01
N GLU A 170 -8.59 -1.00 -37.14
CA GLU A 170 -8.72 -0.16 -38.34
C GLU A 170 -10.15 -0.20 -38.89
N LYS A 171 -10.80 -1.36 -38.78
CA LYS A 171 -12.13 -1.64 -39.34
C LYS A 171 -13.26 -0.99 -38.53
N THR A 172 -13.21 -1.10 -37.21
CA THR A 172 -14.29 -0.69 -36.31
C THR A 172 -13.96 0.54 -35.47
N ARG A 173 -12.68 0.97 -35.46
CA ARG A 173 -12.16 2.05 -34.61
C ARG A 173 -12.36 1.81 -33.11
N GLN A 174 -12.61 0.56 -32.73
CA GLN A 174 -12.80 0.13 -31.34
C GLN A 174 -11.46 -0.04 -30.63
N ALA A 175 -11.50 0.12 -29.31
CA ALA A 175 -10.38 -0.09 -28.41
C ALA A 175 -9.92 -1.55 -28.41
N ILE A 176 -8.61 -1.80 -28.51
CA ILE A 176 -8.05 -3.15 -28.40
C ILE A 176 -7.27 -3.29 -27.09
N MET A 177 -7.69 -4.23 -26.23
CA MET A 177 -6.84 -4.73 -25.15
C MET A 177 -6.04 -5.94 -25.60
N ILE A 178 -4.88 -6.19 -25.00
CA ILE A 178 -4.01 -7.30 -25.34
C ILE A 178 -4.13 -8.41 -24.29
N MET A 179 -4.25 -9.65 -24.77
CA MET A 179 -4.31 -10.85 -23.96
C MET A 179 -3.30 -11.89 -24.46
N PRO A 180 -2.46 -12.47 -23.57
CA PRO A 180 -1.62 -13.61 -23.92
C PRO A 180 -2.45 -14.84 -24.29
N LYS A 181 -2.06 -15.51 -25.37
CA LYS A 181 -2.72 -16.72 -25.88
C LYS A 181 -2.83 -17.83 -24.83
N ILE A 182 -1.87 -17.93 -23.91
CA ILE A 182 -1.87 -18.92 -22.83
C ILE A 182 -3.09 -18.82 -21.90
N LYS A 183 -3.79 -17.67 -21.86
CA LYS A 183 -5.04 -17.49 -21.10
C LYS A 183 -6.23 -18.20 -21.74
N LEU A 184 -6.12 -18.57 -23.01
CA LEU A 184 -7.08 -19.40 -23.73
C LEU A 184 -6.62 -20.86 -23.68
N SER A 185 -7.54 -21.75 -23.29
CA SER A 185 -7.21 -23.14 -22.99
C SER A 185 -6.95 -23.96 -24.26
N GLY A 186 -5.77 -24.60 -24.32
CA GLY A 186 -5.48 -25.93 -24.89
C GLY A 186 -5.64 -26.19 -26.39
N ASN A 187 -6.71 -25.68 -27.00
CA ASN A 187 -7.04 -25.89 -28.42
C ASN A 187 -6.56 -24.71 -29.26
N SER A 188 -6.60 -24.86 -30.59
CA SER A 188 -6.35 -23.75 -31.50
C SER A 188 -7.29 -22.59 -31.15
N ILE A 189 -6.76 -21.36 -31.09
CA ILE A 189 -7.57 -20.18 -30.76
C ILE A 189 -8.76 -20.02 -31.71
N LEU A 190 -8.58 -20.38 -32.98
CA LEU A 190 -9.62 -20.31 -33.99
C LEU A 190 -10.72 -21.33 -33.72
N GLU A 191 -10.36 -22.55 -33.30
CA GLU A 191 -11.35 -23.57 -32.89
C GLU A 191 -12.14 -23.09 -31.68
N PHE A 192 -11.45 -22.58 -30.65
CA PHE A 192 -12.08 -22.04 -29.45
C PHE A 192 -13.13 -20.95 -29.78
N LEU A 193 -12.79 -20.03 -30.69
CA LEU A 193 -13.66 -18.94 -31.11
C LEU A 193 -14.83 -19.44 -31.97
N ASN A 194 -14.58 -20.36 -32.91
CA ASN A 194 -15.59 -20.94 -33.80
C ASN A 194 -16.63 -21.75 -33.02
N GLU A 195 -16.22 -22.61 -32.09
CA GLU A 195 -17.11 -23.39 -31.22
C GLU A 195 -18.12 -22.51 -30.46
N ARG A 196 -17.71 -21.28 -30.15
CA ARG A 196 -18.50 -20.31 -29.35
C ARG A 196 -19.17 -19.24 -30.20
N ASN A 197 -19.10 -19.36 -31.54
CA ASN A 197 -19.62 -18.37 -32.49
C ASN A 197 -19.13 -16.93 -32.19
N ILE A 198 -17.88 -16.79 -31.77
CA ILE A 198 -17.28 -15.48 -31.48
C ILE A 198 -16.72 -14.87 -32.75
N SER A 199 -17.10 -13.63 -33.05
CA SER A 199 -16.57 -12.92 -34.22
C SER A 199 -15.11 -12.53 -34.01
N TYR A 200 -14.27 -12.87 -34.98
CA TYR A 200 -12.84 -12.54 -35.01
C TYR A 200 -12.38 -12.16 -36.42
N TRP A 201 -11.29 -11.40 -36.49
CA TRP A 201 -10.61 -11.03 -37.73
C TRP A 201 -9.16 -10.63 -37.42
N TYR A 202 -8.38 -10.37 -38.46
CA TYR A 202 -7.04 -9.80 -38.32
C TYR A 202 -7.10 -8.30 -38.59
N THR A 203 -6.48 -7.50 -37.72
CA THR A 203 -6.24 -6.06 -37.93
C THR A 203 -4.75 -5.82 -38.07
N HIS A 204 -4.36 -4.82 -38.86
CA HIS A 204 -2.97 -4.38 -38.85
C HIS A 204 -2.67 -3.64 -37.55
N TYR A 205 -1.46 -3.87 -37.03
CA TYR A 205 -0.90 -3.09 -35.93
C TYR A 205 0.60 -2.92 -36.16
N SER A 206 1.12 -1.74 -35.82
CA SER A 206 2.53 -1.44 -35.95
C SER A 206 3.15 -1.33 -34.56
N VAL A 207 4.24 -2.06 -34.33
CA VAL A 207 5.08 -1.91 -33.14
C VAL A 207 6.20 -0.94 -33.49
N ILE A 208 6.65 -0.14 -32.53
CA ILE A 208 7.82 0.73 -32.73
C ILE A 208 9.00 -0.17 -33.12
N ASN A 209 9.50 -0.02 -34.36
CA ASN A 209 10.59 -0.75 -35.02
C ASN A 209 10.26 -2.03 -35.81
N GLU A 210 8.99 -2.39 -36.02
CA GLU A 210 8.62 -3.51 -36.91
C GLU A 210 7.55 -3.08 -37.93
N GLU A 211 7.67 -3.57 -39.17
CA GLU A 211 6.67 -3.34 -40.24
C GLU A 211 5.32 -3.97 -39.90
N ASP A 212 4.24 -3.49 -40.54
CA ASP A 212 2.84 -3.86 -40.29
C ASP A 212 2.63 -5.35 -40.01
N GLN A 213 2.28 -5.66 -38.78
CA GLN A 213 1.95 -7.01 -38.34
C GLN A 213 0.44 -7.21 -38.30
N LEU A 214 0.01 -8.47 -38.40
CA LEU A 214 -1.38 -8.86 -38.26
C LEU A 214 -1.64 -9.30 -36.81
N LEU A 215 -2.56 -8.63 -36.14
CA LEU A 215 -3.06 -9.00 -34.82
C LEU A 215 -4.40 -9.70 -34.97
N LEU A 216 -4.50 -10.93 -34.45
CA LEU A 216 -5.79 -11.59 -34.29
C LEU A 216 -6.59 -10.86 -33.21
N VAL A 217 -7.73 -10.31 -33.59
CA VAL A 217 -8.68 -9.65 -32.67
C VAL A 217 -10.01 -10.39 -32.67
N PHE A 218 -10.66 -10.43 -31.51
CA PHE A 218 -12.01 -10.95 -31.38
C PHE A 218 -12.87 -10.05 -30.50
N ARG A 219 -14.18 -10.13 -30.68
CA ARG A 219 -15.16 -9.40 -29.86
C ARG A 219 -15.68 -10.30 -28.74
N PRO A 220 -15.39 -10.02 -27.45
CA PRO A 220 -15.93 -10.81 -26.36
C PRO A 220 -17.45 -10.68 -26.27
N THR A 221 -18.10 -11.67 -25.63
CA THR A 221 -19.53 -11.61 -25.30
C THR A 221 -19.79 -10.52 -24.26
N LEU A 222 -18.92 -10.43 -23.25
CA LEU A 222 -18.98 -9.41 -22.20
C LEU A 222 -17.56 -9.14 -21.69
N LEU A 223 -17.25 -7.87 -21.42
CA LEU A 223 -16.04 -7.46 -20.71
C LEU A 223 -16.44 -6.70 -19.45
N LEU A 224 -15.91 -7.13 -18.31
CA LEU A 224 -15.99 -6.40 -17.06
C LEU A 224 -14.61 -5.91 -16.66
N ILE A 225 -14.50 -4.62 -16.33
CA ILE A 225 -13.33 -4.02 -15.69
C ILE A 225 -13.82 -3.43 -14.36
N ASP A 226 -13.27 -3.89 -13.24
CA ASP A 226 -13.73 -3.58 -11.87
C ASP A 226 -15.24 -3.73 -11.68
N ASN A 227 -15.79 -4.83 -12.22
CA ASN A 227 -17.22 -5.17 -12.25
C ASN A 227 -18.12 -4.19 -13.02
N GLN A 228 -17.58 -3.21 -13.73
CA GLN A 228 -18.34 -2.37 -14.65
C GLN A 228 -18.29 -2.94 -16.07
N VAL A 229 -19.42 -2.85 -16.78
CA VAL A 229 -19.53 -3.33 -18.16
C VAL A 229 -18.84 -2.34 -19.09
N VAL A 230 -17.89 -2.84 -19.90
CA VAL A 230 -17.20 -2.04 -20.90
C VAL A 230 -17.67 -2.45 -22.30
N HIS A 231 -18.15 -1.47 -23.06
CA HIS A 231 -18.68 -1.67 -24.42
C HIS A 231 -17.69 -1.21 -25.48
N ASN A 232 -17.89 -1.67 -26.72
CA ASN A 232 -17.10 -1.26 -27.91
C ASN A 232 -15.60 -1.55 -27.79
N VAL A 233 -15.30 -2.76 -27.35
CA VAL A 233 -13.94 -3.24 -27.10
C VAL A 233 -13.67 -4.52 -27.87
N LEU A 234 -12.39 -4.72 -28.18
CA LEU A 234 -11.85 -5.90 -28.84
C LEU A 234 -10.68 -6.42 -28.02
N ILE A 235 -10.42 -7.72 -28.15
CA ILE A 235 -9.31 -8.39 -27.50
C ILE A 235 -8.36 -8.87 -28.59
N GLY A 236 -7.16 -8.30 -28.61
CA GLY A 236 -6.04 -8.74 -29.41
C GLY A 236 -5.27 -9.84 -28.70
N VAL A 237 -4.88 -10.87 -29.44
CA VAL A 237 -4.17 -12.02 -28.88
C VAL A 237 -2.73 -12.01 -29.34
N ILE A 238 -1.81 -12.13 -28.38
CA ILE A 238 -0.37 -12.24 -28.62
C ILE A 238 0.18 -13.56 -28.06
N ASP A 239 1.31 -14.02 -28.57
CA ASP A 239 1.98 -15.21 -28.04
C ASP A 239 2.79 -14.90 -26.77
N ASN A 240 3.26 -13.65 -26.61
CA ASN A 240 4.07 -13.26 -25.45
C ASN A 240 3.23 -13.19 -24.17
N THR A 241 3.87 -13.53 -23.05
CA THR A 241 3.29 -13.41 -21.72
C THR A 241 3.79 -12.15 -21.01
N PHE A 242 2.97 -11.65 -20.10
CA PHE A 242 3.32 -10.55 -19.20
C PHE A 242 3.75 -11.14 -17.83
N ILE A 243 4.60 -10.40 -17.10
CA ILE A 243 5.14 -10.86 -15.80
C ILE A 243 4.28 -10.36 -14.64
N ASP A 244 3.97 -9.06 -14.61
CA ASP A 244 3.34 -8.41 -13.45
C ASP A 244 1.81 -8.27 -13.56
N TYR A 245 1.25 -8.53 -14.74
CA TYR A 245 -0.17 -8.43 -15.02
C TYR A 245 -0.59 -9.49 -16.05
N ASP A 246 -1.88 -9.71 -16.22
CA ASP A 246 -2.42 -10.71 -17.15
C ASP A 246 -2.86 -10.13 -18.50
N PHE A 247 -3.26 -8.86 -18.52
CA PHE A 247 -3.77 -8.18 -19.71
C PHE A 247 -3.21 -6.76 -19.83
N LEU A 248 -3.03 -6.27 -21.06
CA LEU A 248 -2.71 -4.86 -21.32
C LEU A 248 -3.99 -4.13 -21.74
N LEU A 249 -4.44 -3.19 -20.93
CA LEU A 249 -5.63 -2.40 -21.20
C LEU A 249 -5.29 -1.14 -21.99
N GLN A 250 -6.17 -0.78 -22.93
CA GLN A 250 -6.10 0.52 -23.58
C GLN A 250 -6.74 1.59 -22.66
N PRO A 251 -6.15 2.79 -22.49
CA PRO A 251 -6.66 3.81 -21.56
C PRO A 251 -8.12 4.21 -21.79
N LYS A 252 -8.58 4.24 -23.05
CA LYS A 252 -9.98 4.57 -23.40
C LYS A 252 -11.01 3.61 -22.79
N MET A 253 -10.61 2.39 -22.46
CA MET A 253 -11.49 1.38 -21.86
C MET A 253 -11.83 1.68 -20.41
N VAL A 254 -11.03 2.52 -19.76
CA VAL A 254 -11.10 2.81 -18.32
C VAL A 254 -11.50 4.27 -18.04
N GLN A 255 -11.41 5.15 -19.04
CA GLN A 255 -11.78 6.58 -18.92
C GLN A 255 -13.23 6.84 -18.52
N ASN A 256 -14.13 5.86 -18.65
CA ASN A 256 -15.56 5.98 -18.37
C ASN A 256 -16.06 5.03 -17.26
N ILE A 257 -15.13 4.45 -16.47
CA ILE A 257 -15.39 3.58 -15.32
C ILE A 257 -15.30 4.42 -14.04
#